data_AF-A0A565B8C0-F1
#
_entry.id   AF-A0A565B8C0-F1
#
_cell.length_a   1.000
_cell.length_b   1.000
_cell.length_c   1.000
_cell.angle_alpha   90.00
_cell.angle_beta   90.00
_cell.angle_gamma   90.00
#
_symmetry.space_group_name_H-M   'P 1'
#
loop_
_entity.id
_entity.type
_entity.pdbx_description
1 polymer ?
#
loop_
_entity_poly.entity_id
_entity_poly.type
_entity_poly.pdbx_seq_one_letter_code
_entity_poly.pdbx_strand_id
1 'polypeptide(L)'
;MNHGEASGSRGLNRAKRKASKGYTGIVIRHGMVLLKNYLSINDQVMIVNKCLQLGLGEGGFYQPGYRDGGSLHLKMMCFGKNWDCETGQYGEPQPIDGSIPPQIPPEISHLVGKAIKDSQSLVDAKGEDALPPKLLFKKQVSD
;
A
#
# COMPACT_ATOMS: atom_id res chain seq x y z
N MET A 1 -46.87 0.28 30.69
CA MET A 1 -46.24 -0.99 30.32
C MET A 1 -45.40 -0.76 29.06
N ASN A 2 -44.20 -1.33 29.05
CA ASN A 2 -43.10 -1.29 28.06
C ASN A 2 -43.56 -1.36 26.58
N HIS A 3 -42.81 -0.88 25.58
CA HIS A 3 -41.43 -1.26 25.29
C HIS A 3 -40.65 -0.19 24.50
N GLY A 4 -39.44 0.10 25.00
CA GLY A 4 -38.31 0.56 24.20
C GLY A 4 -37.49 -0.61 23.65
N GLU A 5 -36.40 -0.25 22.98
CA GLU A 5 -35.31 -1.10 22.44
C GLU A 5 -35.43 -1.60 20.99
N ALA A 6 -34.94 -0.75 20.06
CA ALA A 6 -34.47 -1.18 18.74
C ALA A 6 -33.12 -0.54 18.34
N SER A 7 -32.28 -0.17 19.31
CA SER A 7 -30.97 0.48 19.07
C SER A 7 -29.75 -0.44 19.28
N GLY A 8 -29.91 -1.61 19.90
CA GLY A 8 -28.79 -2.49 20.28
C GLY A 8 -28.16 -3.36 19.17
N SER A 9 -28.85 -3.59 18.05
CA SER A 9 -28.43 -4.59 17.04
C SER A 9 -27.40 -4.08 16.01
N ARG A 10 -27.37 -2.76 15.73
CA ARG A 10 -26.44 -2.18 14.75
C ARG A 10 -24.99 -2.10 15.25
N GLY A 11 -24.81 -1.82 16.54
CA GLY A 11 -23.48 -1.76 17.18
C GLY A 11 -22.80 -3.13 17.29
N LEU A 12 -23.57 -4.17 17.66
CA LEU A 12 -23.07 -5.53 17.84
C LEU A 12 -22.58 -6.16 16.52
N ASN A 13 -23.32 -5.96 15.42
CA ASN A 13 -22.95 -6.48 14.10
C ASN A 13 -21.68 -5.80 13.55
N ARG A 14 -21.46 -4.52 13.88
CA ARG A 14 -20.26 -3.77 13.50
C ARG A 14 -19.02 -4.20 14.30
N ALA A 15 -19.17 -4.44 15.61
CA ALA A 15 -18.09 -4.97 16.44
C ALA A 15 -17.72 -6.42 16.04
N LYS A 16 -18.71 -7.27 15.73
CA LYS A 16 -18.49 -8.63 15.20
C LYS A 16 -17.75 -8.62 13.86
N ARG A 17 -18.04 -7.68 12.95
CA ARG A 17 -17.30 -7.48 11.68
C ARG A 17 -15.86 -6.99 11.89
N LYS A 18 -15.58 -6.28 12.99
CA LYS A 18 -14.23 -5.84 13.35
C LYS A 18 -13.38 -7.01 13.88
N ALA A 19 -14.00 -7.93 14.61
CA ALA A 19 -13.36 -9.14 15.12
C ALA A 19 -13.11 -10.22 14.04
N SER A 20 -13.84 -10.19 12.92
CA SER A 20 -13.76 -11.24 11.88
C SER A 20 -12.62 -11.08 10.87
N LYS A 21 -11.93 -9.94 10.84
CA LYS A 21 -10.97 -9.64 9.76
C LYS A 21 -9.52 -10.10 10.02
N GLY A 22 -9.20 -10.64 11.20
CA GLY A 22 -7.85 -11.16 11.50
C GLY A 22 -6.74 -10.10 11.61
N TYR A 23 -7.06 -8.81 11.41
CA TYR A 23 -6.12 -7.69 11.46
C TYR A 23 -6.67 -6.55 12.33
N THR A 24 -5.78 -5.69 12.84
CA THR A 24 -6.15 -4.52 13.65
C THR A 24 -5.79 -3.22 12.92
N GLY A 25 -6.75 -2.30 12.80
CA GLY A 25 -6.54 -0.99 12.20
C GLY A 25 -6.34 0.14 13.22
N ILE A 26 -5.31 0.96 13.03
CA ILE A 26 -4.97 2.13 13.85
C ILE A 26 -4.90 3.36 12.92
N VAL A 27 -5.65 4.41 13.24
CA VAL A 27 -5.47 5.72 12.59
C VAL A 27 -4.39 6.43 13.40
N ILE A 28 -3.27 6.75 12.76
CA ILE A 28 -2.11 7.38 13.41
C ILE A 28 -2.33 8.90 13.47
N ARG A 29 -2.76 9.45 12.33
CA ARG A 29 -3.14 10.85 12.15
C ARG A 29 -4.02 10.95 10.91
N HIS A 30 -4.53 12.16 10.66
CA HIS A 30 -5.26 12.46 9.45
C HIS A 30 -4.46 12.02 8.19
N GLY A 31 -5.08 11.23 7.32
CA GLY A 31 -4.45 10.68 6.10
C GLY A 31 -3.44 9.53 6.32
N MET A 32 -3.26 9.01 7.54
CA MET A 32 -2.28 7.96 7.84
C MET A 32 -2.89 6.84 8.69
N VAL A 33 -2.92 5.63 8.13
CA VAL A 33 -3.51 4.44 8.75
C VAL A 33 -2.52 3.28 8.76
N LEU A 34 -2.44 2.58 9.89
CA LEU A 34 -1.68 1.33 10.05
C LEU A 34 -2.64 0.15 10.20
N LEU A 35 -2.55 -0.82 9.28
CA LEU A 35 -3.28 -2.08 9.34
C LEU A 35 -2.32 -3.20 9.82
N LYS A 36 -2.29 -3.46 11.14
CA LYS A 36 -1.44 -4.51 11.73
C LYS A 36 -1.99 -5.90 11.41
N ASN A 37 -1.11 -6.80 10.96
CA ASN A 37 -1.41 -8.17 10.56
C ASN A 37 -2.40 -8.27 9.38
N TYR A 38 -2.39 -7.28 8.49
CA TYR A 38 -3.32 -7.20 7.36
C TYR A 38 -3.11 -8.27 6.28
N LEU A 39 -1.85 -8.58 5.98
CA LEU A 39 -1.50 -9.56 4.96
C LEU A 39 -1.69 -10.97 5.51
N SER A 40 -2.50 -11.79 4.83
CA SER A 40 -2.62 -13.21 5.15
C SER A 40 -1.31 -13.95 4.92
N ILE A 41 -1.13 -15.12 5.52
CA ILE A 41 0.07 -15.96 5.29
C ILE A 41 0.26 -16.25 3.80
N ASN A 42 -0.83 -16.55 3.09
CA ASN A 42 -0.78 -16.82 1.65
C ASN A 42 -0.36 -15.59 0.84
N ASP A 43 -0.85 -14.40 1.21
CA ASP A 43 -0.44 -13.15 0.55
C ASP A 43 1.04 -12.84 0.80
N GLN A 44 1.53 -13.09 2.02
CA GLN A 44 2.94 -12.92 2.35
C GLN A 44 3.84 -13.85 1.53
N VAL A 45 3.49 -15.14 1.45
CA VAL A 45 4.21 -16.14 0.63
C VAL A 45 4.18 -15.74 -0.86
N MET A 46 3.02 -15.30 -1.36
CA MET A 46 2.88 -14.82 -2.74
C MET A 46 3.82 -13.64 -3.02
N ILE A 47 3.84 -12.63 -2.15
CA ILE A 47 4.73 -11.46 -2.30
C ILE A 47 6.19 -11.89 -2.33
N VAL A 48 6.62 -12.73 -1.38
CA VAL A 48 8.01 -13.22 -1.31
C VAL A 48 8.38 -13.96 -2.59
N ASN A 49 7.54 -14.87 -3.06
CA ASN A 49 7.81 -15.65 -4.28
C ASN A 49 7.90 -14.75 -5.53
N LYS A 50 7.01 -13.76 -5.66
CA LYS A 50 7.05 -12.80 -6.78
C LYS A 50 8.31 -11.94 -6.75
N CYS A 51 8.65 -11.39 -5.59
CA CYS A 51 9.86 -10.58 -5.43
C CYS A 51 11.13 -11.41 -5.66
N LEU A 52 11.16 -12.67 -5.23
CA LEU A 52 12.30 -13.55 -5.48
C LEU A 52 12.45 -13.86 -6.97
N GLN A 53 11.35 -14.23 -7.65
CA GLN A 53 11.36 -14.54 -9.08
C GLN A 53 11.83 -13.36 -9.93
N LEU A 54 11.28 -12.17 -9.68
CA LEU A 54 11.60 -10.95 -10.44
C LEU A 54 12.94 -10.35 -10.02
N GLY A 55 13.28 -10.45 -8.74
CA GLY A 55 14.52 -9.92 -8.18
C GLY A 55 15.79 -10.66 -8.63
N LEU A 56 15.66 -11.89 -9.12
CA LEU A 56 16.77 -12.65 -9.73
C LEU A 56 16.86 -12.46 -11.26
N GLY A 57 15.87 -11.81 -11.87
CA GLY A 57 15.82 -11.54 -13.30
C GLY A 57 16.50 -10.22 -13.70
N GLU A 58 16.39 -9.88 -14.97
CA GLU A 58 16.77 -8.56 -15.51
C GLU A 58 15.93 -7.44 -14.85
N GLY A 59 16.57 -6.34 -14.46
CA GLY A 59 15.93 -5.29 -13.64
C GLY A 59 15.61 -5.73 -12.21
N GLY A 60 16.26 -6.79 -11.75
CA GLY A 60 16.12 -7.36 -10.41
C GLY A 60 16.84 -6.55 -9.31
N PHE A 61 17.17 -7.23 -8.21
CA PHE A 61 17.78 -6.55 -7.06
C PHE A 61 19.19 -6.05 -7.36
N TYR A 62 19.41 -4.76 -7.10
CA TYR A 62 20.72 -4.13 -7.15
C TYR A 62 21.02 -3.40 -5.84
N GLN A 63 22.29 -3.13 -5.57
CA GLN A 63 22.69 -2.25 -4.50
C GLN A 63 22.86 -0.83 -5.06
N PRO A 64 22.03 0.14 -4.66
CA PRO A 64 22.14 1.50 -5.15
C PRO A 64 23.40 2.17 -4.59
N GLY A 65 24.11 2.84 -5.48
CA GLY A 65 25.29 3.64 -5.16
C GLY A 65 25.09 5.10 -5.55
N TYR A 66 25.89 5.97 -4.93
CA TYR A 66 26.04 7.37 -5.25
C TYR A 66 27.39 7.59 -5.96
N ARG A 67 27.48 8.60 -6.82
CA ARG A 67 28.69 8.97 -7.57
C ARG A 67 29.92 9.24 -6.70
N ASP A 68 29.72 9.61 -5.43
CA ASP A 68 30.78 9.85 -4.45
C ASP A 68 31.31 8.57 -3.79
N GLY A 69 30.84 7.39 -4.22
CA GLY A 69 31.22 6.09 -3.69
C GLY A 69 30.42 5.67 -2.46
N GLY A 70 29.47 6.49 -1.99
CA GLY A 70 28.52 6.08 -0.97
C GLY A 70 27.60 4.97 -1.50
N SER A 71 27.39 3.91 -0.72
CA SER A 71 26.42 2.86 -1.06
C SER A 71 25.39 2.72 0.05
N LEU A 72 24.13 2.48 -0.29
CA LEU A 72 23.15 2.11 0.72
C LEU A 72 23.44 0.67 1.18
N HIS A 73 23.30 0.40 2.48
CA HIS A 73 23.38 -0.95 3.06
C HIS A 73 22.07 -1.73 2.85
N LEU A 74 21.46 -1.60 1.67
CA LEU A 74 20.24 -2.30 1.27
C LEU A 74 20.32 -2.66 -0.22
N LYS A 75 19.57 -3.70 -0.62
CA LYS A 75 19.29 -3.97 -2.03
C LYS A 75 17.88 -3.54 -2.36
N MET A 76 17.68 -2.97 -3.54
CA MET A 76 16.38 -2.54 -4.02
C MET A 76 16.12 -3.02 -5.45
N MET A 77 14.85 -3.06 -5.80
CA MET A 77 14.35 -3.23 -7.15
C MET A 77 13.09 -2.37 -7.29
N CYS A 78 12.81 -1.86 -8.47
CA CYS A 78 11.61 -1.08 -8.74
C CYS A 78 10.62 -1.92 -9.55
N PHE A 79 9.32 -1.65 -9.36
CA PHE A 79 8.26 -2.13 -10.25
C PHE A 79 7.62 -0.94 -10.96
N GLY A 80 7.43 -1.02 -12.29
CA GLY A 80 6.94 0.08 -13.11
C GLY A 80 8.03 1.12 -13.38
N LYS A 81 7.95 2.30 -12.76
CA LYS A 81 8.98 3.35 -12.93
C LYS A 81 10.17 3.11 -12.02
N ASN A 82 11.37 3.26 -12.55
CA ASN A 82 12.60 3.23 -11.75
C ASN A 82 12.71 4.51 -10.94
N TRP A 83 13.05 4.39 -9.65
CA TRP A 83 13.52 5.53 -8.87
C TRP A 83 15.04 5.56 -8.90
N ASP A 84 15.60 6.62 -9.47
CA ASP A 84 17.05 6.80 -9.54
C ASP A 84 17.56 7.50 -8.27
N CYS A 85 18.38 6.78 -7.50
CA CYS A 85 18.99 7.28 -6.27
C CYS A 85 19.92 8.47 -6.50
N GLU A 86 20.53 8.56 -7.69
CA GLU A 86 21.51 9.59 -8.01
C GLU A 86 20.83 10.90 -8.41
N THR A 87 19.83 10.84 -9.30
CA THR A 87 19.12 12.04 -9.76
C THR A 87 17.94 12.42 -8.86
N GLY A 88 17.45 11.48 -8.04
CA GLY A 88 16.24 11.64 -7.24
C GLY A 88 14.95 11.67 -8.07
N GLN A 89 14.99 11.19 -9.31
CA GLN A 89 13.89 11.27 -10.28
C GLN A 89 13.36 9.90 -10.69
N TYR A 90 12.14 9.87 -11.20
CA TYR A 90 11.54 8.66 -11.78
C TYR A 90 11.78 8.60 -13.29
N GLY A 91 12.18 7.42 -13.81
CA GLY A 91 12.46 7.19 -15.23
C GLY A 91 12.37 5.72 -15.66
N GLU A 92 12.59 5.45 -16.95
CA GLU A 92 12.52 4.13 -17.58
C GLU A 92 13.63 3.98 -18.64
N PRO A 93 14.91 4.02 -18.22
CA PRO A 93 15.53 2.77 -17.78
C PRO A 93 16.32 2.89 -16.46
N GLN A 94 16.67 1.74 -15.88
CA GLN A 94 17.53 1.65 -14.71
C GLN A 94 18.94 2.20 -15.06
N PRO A 95 19.49 3.16 -14.28
CA PRO A 95 20.75 3.81 -14.60
C PRO A 95 21.97 2.89 -14.65
N ILE A 96 21.88 1.72 -13.99
CA ILE A 96 23.04 0.84 -13.74
C ILE A 96 23.34 -0.05 -14.95
N ASP A 97 22.31 -0.73 -15.47
CA ASP A 97 22.44 -1.72 -16.54
C ASP A 97 21.55 -1.41 -17.74
N GLY A 98 20.80 -0.30 -17.71
CA GLY A 98 19.86 0.07 -18.76
C GLY A 98 18.60 -0.80 -18.81
N SER A 99 18.42 -1.70 -17.84
CA SER A 99 17.27 -2.61 -17.82
C SER A 99 15.96 -1.86 -17.56
N ILE A 100 14.87 -2.43 -18.05
CA ILE A 100 13.52 -1.92 -17.81
C ILE A 100 13.00 -2.58 -16.53
N PRO A 101 12.52 -1.80 -15.54
CA PRO A 101 11.97 -2.40 -14.33
C PRO A 101 10.78 -3.30 -14.65
N PRO A 102 10.62 -4.43 -13.93
CA PRO A 102 9.48 -5.30 -14.11
C PRO A 102 8.16 -4.55 -13.88
N GLN A 103 7.12 -4.92 -14.63
CA GLN A 103 5.78 -4.35 -14.42
C GLN A 103 5.25 -4.71 -13.02
N ILE A 104 4.41 -3.84 -12.46
CA ILE A 104 3.80 -4.07 -11.13
C ILE A 104 2.93 -5.33 -11.20
N PRO A 105 3.22 -6.38 -10.38
CA PRO A 105 2.39 -7.58 -10.34
C PRO A 105 0.93 -7.23 -10.01
N PRO A 106 -0.06 -7.70 -10.80
CA PRO A 106 -1.48 -7.40 -10.58
C PRO A 106 -1.96 -7.79 -9.18
N GLU A 107 -1.39 -8.86 -8.61
CA GLU A 107 -1.70 -9.36 -7.27
C GLU A 107 -1.34 -8.31 -6.19
N ILE A 108 -0.19 -7.64 -6.35
CA ILE A 108 0.24 -6.56 -5.45
C ILE A 108 -0.70 -5.36 -5.59
N SER A 109 -1.02 -4.95 -6.82
CA SER A 109 -1.97 -3.86 -7.07
C SER A 109 -3.36 -4.14 -6.46
N HIS A 110 -3.81 -5.38 -6.52
CA HIS A 110 -5.06 -5.81 -5.89
C HIS A 110 -5.01 -5.68 -4.36
N LEU A 111 -3.90 -6.11 -3.72
CA LEU A 111 -3.71 -5.96 -2.27
C LEU A 111 -3.72 -4.49 -1.84
N VAL A 112 -3.05 -3.61 -2.60
CA VAL A 112 -3.05 -2.17 -2.34
C VAL A 112 -4.46 -1.59 -2.46
N GLY A 113 -5.20 -1.95 -3.51
CA GLY A 113 -6.59 -1.50 -3.69
C GLY A 113 -7.52 -1.91 -2.54
N LYS A 114 -7.34 -3.13 -1.99
CA LYS A 114 -8.06 -3.58 -0.79
C LYS A 114 -7.65 -2.77 0.45
N ALA A 115 -6.34 -2.58 0.66
CA ALA A 115 -5.81 -1.85 1.81
C ALA A 115 -6.31 -0.39 1.85
N ILE A 116 -6.42 0.28 0.70
CA ILE A 116 -6.98 1.63 0.60
C ILE A 116 -8.46 1.64 1.01
N LYS A 117 -9.27 0.73 0.47
CA LYS A 117 -10.72 0.64 0.78
C LYS A 117 -10.97 0.34 2.27
N ASP A 118 -10.19 -0.57 2.84
CA ASP A 118 -10.28 -0.92 4.26
C ASP A 118 -9.81 0.22 5.17
N SER A 119 -8.78 0.97 4.75
CA SER A 119 -8.30 2.16 5.47
C SER A 119 -9.35 3.27 5.47
N GLN A 120 -9.98 3.56 4.33
CA GLN A 120 -11.05 4.55 4.24
C GLN A 120 -12.23 4.15 5.14
N SER A 121 -12.66 2.90 5.06
CA SER A 121 -13.73 2.37 5.91
C SER A 121 -13.41 2.48 7.40
N LEU A 122 -12.13 2.36 7.79
CA LEU A 122 -11.70 2.54 9.18
C LEU A 122 -11.77 4.00 9.63
N VAL A 123 -11.34 4.94 8.77
CA VAL A 123 -11.38 6.38 9.05
C VAL A 123 -12.83 6.84 9.20
N ASP A 124 -13.69 6.51 8.23
CA ASP A 124 -15.13 6.82 8.25
C ASP A 124 -15.79 6.24 9.51
N ALA A 125 -15.33 5.08 9.95
CA ALA A 125 -15.84 4.42 11.14
C ALA A 125 -15.44 5.08 12.46
N LYS A 126 -14.28 5.74 12.52
CA LYS A 126 -13.80 6.38 13.75
C LYS A 126 -14.36 7.79 13.94
N GLY A 127 -14.98 8.38 12.92
CA GLY A 127 -15.59 9.71 13.04
C GLY A 127 -14.56 10.79 13.38
N GLU A 128 -13.29 10.62 12.99
CA GLU A 128 -12.35 11.74 13.01
C GLU A 128 -12.77 12.70 11.91
N ASP A 129 -12.94 13.96 12.31
CA ASP A 129 -13.50 15.07 11.57
C ASP A 129 -13.28 14.96 10.06
N ALA A 130 -14.41 14.90 9.35
CA ALA A 130 -14.46 14.92 7.91
C ALA A 130 -13.56 16.04 7.39
N LEU A 131 -12.60 15.70 6.55
CA LEU A 131 -11.96 16.73 5.72
C LEU A 131 -13.06 17.51 4.99
N PRO A 132 -12.91 18.83 4.85
CA PRO A 132 -13.72 19.56 3.90
C PRO A 132 -13.55 18.93 2.51
N PRO A 133 -14.63 18.81 1.72
CA PRO A 133 -14.56 18.19 0.42
C PRO A 133 -13.74 19.10 -0.49
N LYS A 134 -12.51 18.67 -0.84
CA LYS A 134 -11.80 18.95 -2.11
C LYS A 134 -10.35 18.46 -2.06
N LEU A 135 -10.17 17.16 -2.26
CA LEU A 135 -9.06 16.66 -3.06
C LEU A 135 -9.66 15.62 -4.03
N LEU A 136 -10.59 16.09 -4.88
CA LEU A 136 -10.81 15.42 -6.15
C LEU A 136 -9.47 15.45 -6.86
N PHE A 137 -8.89 14.26 -7.06
CA PHE A 137 -7.91 14.04 -8.11
C PHE A 137 -8.53 14.59 -9.41
N LYS A 138 -8.13 15.80 -9.79
CA LYS A 138 -8.38 16.29 -11.14
C LYS A 138 -7.61 15.33 -12.05
N LYS A 139 -8.37 14.52 -12.78
CA LYS A 139 -7.92 13.81 -13.96
C LYS A 139 -7.38 14.88 -14.91
N GLN A 140 -6.07 15.12 -14.87
CA GLN A 140 -5.36 15.74 -15.98
C GLN A 140 -5.27 14.66 -17.05
N VAL A 141 -6.20 14.72 -17.99
CA VAL A 141 -5.96 14.26 -19.36
C VAL A 141 -6.36 15.43 -20.23
N SER A 142 -5.33 16.13 -20.70
CA SER A 142 -5.38 16.99 -21.86
C SER A 142 -5.08 16.11 -23.06
N ASP A 143 -6.01 16.05 -24.01
CA ASP A 143 -5.83 16.18 -25.46
C ASP A 143 -7.23 16.30 -26.09
#